data_AF-B2UMF5-F1
#
_entry.id   AF-B2UMF5-F1
#
_cell.length_a   1.000
_cell.length_b   1.000
_cell.length_c   1.000
_cell.angle_alpha   90.00
_cell.angle_beta   90.00
_cell.angle_gamma   90.00
#
_symmetry.space_group_name_H-M   'P 1'
#
loop_
_entity.id
_entity.type
_entity.pdbx_description
1 polymer ?
#
loop_
_entity_poly.entity_id
_entity_poly.type
_entity_poly.pdbx_seq_one_letter_code
_entity_poly.pdbx_strand_id
1 'polypeptide(L)'
;MIYLFGYTKTILFSKIENMPEMACQIFLNAKNALMDEMKSSIRKFLALTKMTRDEFADLCGVSKSQVDKWLSTVPIPRARQRLIIRIMKEEYAKQARLAQTKNPNSIHVPVTPQKYEKFRNEAERHGLTVPEWASEALDALSSIKSRS
;
A
#
# COMPACT_ATOMS: atom_id res chain seq x y z
N MET A 1 44.59 41.45 -37.19
CA MET A 1 44.56 41.23 -35.73
C MET A 1 43.19 40.70 -35.37
N ILE A 2 43.11 39.41 -35.07
CA ILE A 2 41.88 38.69 -34.77
C ILE A 2 41.65 38.83 -33.27
N TYR A 3 40.60 39.53 -32.84
CA TYR A 3 40.15 39.52 -31.44
C TYR A 3 38.99 38.54 -31.30
N LEU A 4 39.32 37.31 -30.94
CA LEU A 4 38.40 36.32 -30.38
C LEU A 4 38.44 36.51 -28.86
N PHE A 5 37.41 37.07 -28.22
CA PHE A 5 37.22 36.87 -26.78
C PHE A 5 35.77 37.16 -26.34
N GLY A 6 35.12 36.15 -25.74
CA GLY A 6 34.21 36.41 -24.62
C GLY A 6 32.73 36.00 -24.69
N TYR A 7 32.32 34.96 -25.42
CA TYR A 7 30.93 34.44 -25.37
C TYR A 7 30.72 33.28 -24.37
N THR A 8 31.37 33.28 -23.20
CA THR A 8 31.25 32.15 -22.26
C THR A 8 30.94 32.51 -20.81
N LYS A 9 30.73 33.79 -20.46
CA LYS A 9 30.48 34.18 -19.06
C LYS A 9 28.99 34.33 -18.68
N THR A 10 28.08 34.44 -19.64
CA THR A 10 26.66 34.69 -19.38
C THR A 10 25.79 33.44 -19.22
N ILE A 11 26.24 32.26 -19.65
CA ILE A 11 25.44 31.03 -19.56
C ILE A 11 25.57 30.33 -18.19
N LEU A 12 26.66 30.56 -17.45
CA LEU A 12 26.88 29.88 -16.16
C LEU A 12 26.13 30.53 -14.98
N PHE A 13 25.85 31.84 -15.02
CA PHE A 13 25.22 32.54 -13.89
C PHE A 13 23.70 32.31 -13.80
N SER A 14 22.99 32.15 -14.92
CA SER A 14 21.53 31.91 -14.90
C SER A 14 21.13 30.50 -14.45
N LYS A 15 22.04 29.52 -14.56
CA LYS A 15 21.81 28.12 -14.16
C LYS A 15 21.94 27.92 -12.64
N ILE A 16 22.78 28.72 -11.97
CA ILE A 16 23.09 28.57 -10.54
C ILE A 16 22.02 29.26 -9.66
N GLU A 17 21.45 30.39 -10.09
CA GLU A 17 20.43 31.13 -9.32
C GLU A 17 19.09 30.39 -9.16
N ASN A 18 18.74 29.49 -10.10
CA ASN A 18 17.48 28.74 -10.07
C ASN A 18 17.57 27.35 -9.41
N MET A 19 18.75 26.95 -8.94
CA MET A 19 18.98 25.63 -8.33
C MET A 19 18.22 25.40 -7.00
N PRO A 20 18.09 26.39 -6.07
CA PRO A 20 17.30 26.18 -4.86
C PRO A 20 15.80 26.10 -5.14
N GLU A 21 15.27 26.87 -6.11
CA GLU A 21 13.86 26.81 -6.51
C GLU A 21 13.52 25.49 -7.21
N MET A 22 14.36 25.01 -8.11
CA MET A 22 14.14 23.75 -8.82
C MET A 22 14.23 22.54 -7.88
N ALA A 23 15.17 22.55 -6.92
CA ALA A 23 15.25 21.55 -5.87
C ALA A 23 14.03 21.60 -4.93
N CYS A 24 13.56 22.81 -4.57
CA CYS A 24 12.31 22.98 -3.81
C CYS A 24 11.11 22.45 -4.59
N GLN A 25 11.01 22.73 -5.90
CA GLN A 25 9.90 22.27 -6.71
C GLN A 25 9.87 20.75 -6.86
N ILE A 26 11.02 20.10 -7.07
CA ILE A 26 11.12 18.64 -7.13
C ILE A 26 10.70 18.03 -5.78
N PHE A 27 11.18 18.60 -4.67
CA PHE A 27 10.81 18.14 -3.33
C PHE A 27 9.31 18.31 -3.04
N LEU A 28 8.74 19.47 -3.42
CA LEU A 28 7.31 19.74 -3.30
C LEU A 28 6.48 18.79 -4.16
N ASN A 29 6.90 18.52 -5.40
CA ASN A 29 6.24 17.58 -6.30
C ASN A 29 6.28 16.14 -5.76
N ALA A 30 7.43 15.68 -5.26
CA ALA A 30 7.56 14.35 -4.64
C ALA A 30 6.70 14.24 -3.37
N LYS A 31 6.67 15.28 -2.53
CA LYS A 31 5.79 15.36 -1.36
C LYS A 31 4.31 15.33 -1.77
N ASN A 32 3.94 16.02 -2.84
CA ASN A 32 2.58 16.02 -3.38
C ASN A 32 2.19 14.62 -3.91
N ALA A 33 3.07 13.96 -4.66
CA ALA A 33 2.85 12.59 -5.13
C ALA A 33 2.64 11.59 -3.97
N LEU A 34 3.44 11.67 -2.90
CA LEU A 34 3.27 10.85 -1.70
C LEU A 34 1.94 11.16 -0.97
N MET A 35 1.54 12.44 -0.93
CA MET A 35 0.25 12.82 -0.36
C MET A 35 -0.93 12.27 -1.18
N ASP A 36 -0.80 12.21 -2.50
CA ASP A 36 -1.81 11.64 -3.39
C ASP A 36 -1.94 10.12 -3.24
N GLU A 37 -0.84 9.42 -2.96
CA GLU A 37 -0.86 7.98 -2.64
C GLU A 37 -1.65 7.69 -1.36
N MET A 38 -1.47 8.51 -0.32
CA MET A 38 -2.25 8.39 0.92
C MET A 38 -3.75 8.63 0.67
N LYS A 39 -4.11 9.70 -0.05
CA LYS A 39 -5.51 9.98 -0.40
C LYS A 39 -6.12 8.84 -1.23
N SER A 40 -5.36 8.29 -2.18
CA SER A 40 -5.77 7.13 -2.99
C SER A 40 -6.02 5.89 -2.12
N SER A 41 -5.13 5.62 -1.16
CA SER A 41 -5.27 4.50 -0.22
C SER A 41 -6.53 4.61 0.65
N ILE A 42 -6.86 5.83 1.10
CA ILE A 42 -8.11 6.07 1.85
C ILE A 42 -9.33 5.83 0.96
N ARG A 43 -9.34 6.31 -0.29
CA ARG A 43 -10.47 6.06 -1.22
C ARG A 43 -10.68 4.57 -1.47
N LYS A 44 -9.59 3.82 -1.69
CA LYS A 44 -9.64 2.36 -1.85
C LYS A 44 -10.18 1.67 -0.58
N PHE A 45 -9.70 2.08 0.59
CA PHE A 45 -10.17 1.57 1.87
C PHE A 45 -11.68 1.72 2.03
N LEU A 46 -12.22 2.93 1.84
CA LEU A 46 -13.65 3.20 1.97
C LEU A 46 -14.49 2.35 1.00
N ALA A 47 -14.01 2.20 -0.25
CA ALA A 47 -14.68 1.37 -1.24
C ALA A 47 -14.69 -0.11 -0.85
N LEU A 48 -13.56 -0.64 -0.36
CA LEU A 48 -13.41 -2.05 0.01
C LEU A 48 -14.22 -2.42 1.26
N THR A 49 -14.23 -1.55 2.27
CA THR A 49 -14.96 -1.79 3.52
C THR A 49 -16.43 -1.38 3.45
N LYS A 50 -16.85 -0.74 2.35
CA LYS A 50 -18.16 -0.08 2.20
C LYS A 50 -18.45 0.94 3.29
N MET A 51 -17.40 1.48 3.92
CA MET A 51 -17.50 2.48 4.96
C MET A 51 -17.84 3.84 4.36
N THR A 52 -18.84 4.50 4.92
CA THR A 52 -19.24 5.85 4.50
C THR A 52 -18.20 6.88 4.96
N ARG A 53 -18.19 8.04 4.30
CA ARG A 53 -17.32 9.15 4.73
C ARG A 53 -17.69 9.70 6.11
N ASP A 54 -18.96 9.58 6.50
CA ASP A 54 -19.44 9.99 7.83
C ASP A 54 -18.87 9.06 8.89
N GLU A 55 -19.03 7.74 8.75
CA GLU A 55 -18.46 6.75 9.67
C GLU A 55 -16.93 6.87 9.76
N PHE A 56 -16.26 7.10 8.64
CA PHE A 56 -14.81 7.30 8.63
C PHE A 56 -14.39 8.59 9.35
N ALA A 57 -15.19 9.65 9.24
CA ALA A 57 -14.95 10.91 9.94
C ALA A 57 -15.09 10.72 11.46
N ASP A 58 -16.09 9.96 11.90
CA ASP A 58 -16.30 9.61 13.30
C ASP A 58 -15.10 8.82 13.86
N LEU A 59 -14.62 7.80 13.13
CA LEU A 59 -13.41 7.05 13.51
C LEU A 59 -12.16 7.93 13.59
N CYS A 60 -12.08 8.94 12.72
CA CYS A 60 -10.99 9.89 12.72
C CYS A 60 -11.16 11.01 13.77
N GLY A 61 -12.32 11.13 14.43
CA GLY A 61 -12.65 12.20 15.36
C GLY A 61 -12.64 13.59 14.70
N VAL A 62 -13.18 13.69 13.48
CA VAL A 62 -13.30 14.94 12.71
C VAL A 62 -14.66 15.02 12.02
N SER A 63 -14.99 16.18 11.44
CA SER A 63 -16.20 16.30 10.62
C SER A 63 -16.02 15.70 9.23
N LYS A 64 -17.13 15.25 8.62
CA LYS A 64 -17.16 14.78 7.22
C LYS A 64 -16.55 15.80 6.26
N SER A 65 -16.88 17.08 6.42
CA SER A 65 -16.32 18.16 5.60
C SER A 65 -14.79 18.21 5.66
N GLN A 66 -14.20 17.90 6.82
CA GLN A 66 -12.74 17.83 6.96
C GLN A 66 -12.15 16.67 6.15
N VAL A 67 -12.84 15.51 6.14
CA VAL A 67 -12.47 14.36 5.31
C VAL A 67 -12.59 14.70 3.82
N ASP A 68 -13.67 15.35 3.40
CA ASP A 68 -13.86 15.76 2.00
C ASP A 68 -12.76 16.72 1.55
N LYS A 69 -12.40 17.70 2.39
CA LYS A 69 -11.29 18.61 2.14
C LYS A 69 -9.95 17.87 1.99
N TRP A 70 -9.68 16.90 2.87
CA TRP A 70 -8.48 16.07 2.80
C TRP A 70 -8.42 15.23 1.53
N LEU A 71 -9.54 14.64 1.11
CA LEU A 71 -9.62 13.83 -0.10
C LEU A 71 -9.65 14.67 -1.38
N SER A 72 -9.85 15.98 -1.27
CA SER A 72 -9.78 16.93 -2.37
C SER A 72 -8.41 17.61 -2.40
N THR A 73 -8.28 18.78 -1.80
CA THR A 73 -7.13 19.68 -1.97
C THR A 73 -6.23 19.79 -0.74
N VAL A 74 -6.77 19.56 0.47
CA VAL A 74 -6.06 19.88 1.71
C VAL A 74 -5.10 18.75 2.10
N PRO A 75 -3.85 19.05 2.48
CA PRO A 75 -2.92 18.03 2.96
C PRO A 75 -3.39 17.47 4.32
N ILE A 76 -3.26 16.15 4.49
CA ILE A 76 -3.63 15.47 5.74
C ILE A 76 -2.53 15.71 6.77
N PRO A 77 -2.83 16.24 7.98
CA PRO A 77 -1.83 16.44 9.03
C PRO A 77 -1.13 15.14 9.43
N ARG A 78 0.17 15.18 9.70
CA ARG A 78 0.99 13.97 10.03
C ARG A 78 0.44 13.16 11.19
N ALA A 79 -0.07 13.80 12.24
CA ALA A 79 -0.70 13.11 13.37
C ALA A 79 -1.95 12.33 12.93
N ARG A 80 -2.75 12.90 12.01
CA ARG A 80 -3.93 12.25 11.44
C ARG A 80 -3.56 11.12 10.48
N GLN A 81 -2.50 11.27 9.69
CA GLN A 81 -1.99 10.18 8.84
C GLN A 81 -1.69 8.91 9.65
N ARG A 82 -1.01 9.04 10.81
CA ARG A 82 -0.71 7.90 11.69
C ARG A 82 -1.98 7.23 12.23
N LEU A 83 -2.96 8.02 12.64
CA LEU A 83 -4.25 7.51 13.11
C LEU A 83 -4.98 6.75 11.98
N ILE A 84 -5.06 7.33 10.79
CA ILE A 84 -5.73 6.73 9.63
C ILE A 84 -5.07 5.38 9.27
N ILE A 85 -3.73 5.33 9.21
CA ILE A 85 -3.00 4.08 8.96
C ILE A 85 -3.36 3.00 9.99
N ARG A 86 -3.47 3.37 11.27
CA ARG A 86 -3.86 2.45 12.33
C ARG A 86 -5.29 1.94 12.14
N ILE A 87 -6.26 2.84 11.91
CA ILE A 87 -7.67 2.49 11.66
C ILE A 87 -7.76 1.51 10.47
N MET A 88 -7.08 1.81 9.37
CA MET A 88 -7.07 0.96 8.19
C MET A 88 -6.52 -0.44 8.50
N LYS A 89 -5.39 -0.53 9.22
CA LYS A 89 -4.81 -1.82 9.61
C LYS A 89 -5.72 -2.64 10.51
N GLU A 90 -6.35 -2.01 11.50
CA GLU A 90 -7.27 -2.66 12.43
C GLU A 90 -8.52 -3.18 11.71
N GLU A 91 -9.10 -2.38 10.81
CA GLU A 91 -10.27 -2.79 10.06
C GLU A 91 -9.92 -3.91 9.06
N TYR A 92 -8.77 -3.85 8.37
CA TYR A 92 -8.33 -4.98 7.54
C TYR A 92 -8.09 -6.25 8.37
N ALA A 93 -7.51 -6.13 9.58
CA ALA A 93 -7.34 -7.27 10.47
C ALA A 93 -8.69 -7.85 10.93
N LYS A 94 -9.68 -7.00 11.19
CA LYS A 94 -11.05 -7.42 11.53
C LYS A 94 -11.70 -8.15 10.36
N GLN A 95 -11.60 -7.63 9.14
CA GLN A 95 -12.11 -8.29 7.94
C GLN A 95 -11.39 -9.62 7.68
N ALA A 96 -10.08 -9.70 7.92
CA ALA A 96 -9.33 -10.95 7.83
C ALA A 96 -9.81 -11.99 8.86
N ARG A 97 -10.07 -11.58 10.11
CA ARG A 97 -10.68 -12.46 11.12
C ARG A 97 -12.09 -12.91 10.72
N LEU A 98 -12.90 -12.00 10.19
CA LEU A 98 -14.25 -12.33 9.73
C LEU A 98 -14.23 -13.29 8.53
N ALA A 99 -13.28 -13.12 7.61
CA ALA A 99 -13.05 -14.05 6.51
C ALA A 99 -12.62 -15.43 7.03
N GLN A 100 -11.79 -15.49 8.09
CA GLN A 100 -11.43 -16.75 8.76
C GLN A 100 -12.64 -17.46 9.38
N THR A 101 -13.63 -16.72 9.84
CA THR A 101 -14.85 -17.29 10.45
C THR A 101 -15.95 -17.63 9.46
N LYS A 102 -15.85 -17.24 8.18
CA LYS A 102 -16.92 -17.43 7.19
C LYS A 102 -17.04 -18.85 6.65
N ASN A 103 -16.04 -19.70 6.89
CA ASN A 103 -16.15 -21.13 6.63
C ASN A 103 -15.58 -21.89 7.84
N PRO A 104 -16.41 -22.59 8.64
CA PRO A 104 -15.92 -23.34 9.80
C PRO A 104 -14.91 -24.45 9.42
N ASN A 105 -14.85 -24.83 8.14
CA ASN A 105 -13.95 -25.85 7.62
C ASN A 105 -12.73 -25.25 6.88
N SER A 106 -12.52 -23.92 6.88
CA SER A 106 -11.32 -23.32 6.29
C SER A 106 -10.14 -23.32 7.26
N ILE A 107 -9.02 -23.89 6.83
CA ILE A 107 -7.77 -23.93 7.58
C ILE A 107 -6.88 -22.77 7.13
N HIS A 108 -6.47 -21.93 8.09
CA HIS A 108 -5.52 -20.84 7.84
C HIS A 108 -4.15 -21.19 8.40
N VAL A 109 -3.16 -21.28 7.50
CA VAL A 109 -1.77 -21.55 7.88
C VAL A 109 -0.97 -20.25 7.78
N PRO A 110 -0.40 -19.71 8.87
CA PRO A 110 0.52 -18.60 8.78
C PRO A 110 1.85 -19.07 8.15
N VAL A 111 2.26 -18.42 7.07
CA VAL A 111 3.46 -18.79 6.30
C VAL A 111 4.32 -17.54 6.11
N THR A 112 5.62 -17.65 6.37
CA THR A 112 6.57 -16.58 6.04
C THR A 112 6.79 -16.50 4.52
N PRO A 113 7.16 -15.34 3.95
CA PRO A 113 7.40 -15.22 2.51
C PRO A 113 8.40 -16.26 1.98
N GLN A 114 9.49 -16.49 2.72
CA GLN A 114 10.51 -17.49 2.38
C GLN A 114 9.97 -18.91 2.31
N LYS A 115 9.04 -19.28 3.20
CA LYS A 115 8.41 -20.59 3.21
C LYS A 115 7.34 -20.71 2.13
N TYR A 116 6.65 -19.60 1.81
CA TYR A 116 5.67 -19.56 0.74
C TYR A 116 6.29 -19.77 -0.65
N GLU A 117 7.49 -19.22 -0.88
CA GLU A 117 8.21 -19.47 -2.15
C GLU A 117 8.54 -20.95 -2.34
N LYS A 118 8.86 -21.68 -1.27
CA LYS A 118 9.04 -23.14 -1.35
C LYS A 118 7.76 -23.85 -1.77
N PHE A 119 6.61 -23.43 -1.23
CA PHE A 119 5.32 -23.97 -1.60
C PHE A 119 4.96 -23.66 -3.05
N ARG A 120 5.25 -22.44 -3.52
CA ARG A 120 5.03 -22.06 -4.92
C ARG A 120 5.87 -22.91 -5.86
N ASN A 121 7.17 -23.01 -5.61
CA ASN A 121 8.08 -23.80 -6.44
C ASN A 121 7.66 -25.26 -6.52
N GLU A 122 7.20 -25.85 -5.41
CA GLU A 122 6.74 -27.23 -5.41
C GLU A 122 5.40 -27.36 -6.13
N ALA A 123 4.41 -26.50 -5.86
CA ALA A 123 3.14 -26.52 -6.59
C ALA A 123 3.35 -26.38 -8.11
N GLU A 124 4.22 -25.47 -8.55
CA GLU A 124 4.57 -25.28 -9.96
C GLU A 124 5.20 -26.53 -10.60
N ARG A 125 6.02 -27.29 -9.86
CA ARG A 125 6.57 -28.56 -10.35
C ARG A 125 5.50 -29.61 -10.63
N HIS A 126 4.40 -29.57 -9.88
CA HIS A 126 3.24 -30.43 -10.07
C HIS A 126 2.22 -29.83 -11.05
N GLY A 127 2.49 -28.64 -11.60
CA GLY A 127 1.58 -27.93 -12.51
C GLY A 127 0.34 -27.37 -11.81
N LEU A 128 0.39 -27.19 -10.50
CA LEU A 128 -0.73 -26.79 -9.65
C LEU A 128 -0.51 -25.39 -9.05
N THR A 129 -1.59 -24.77 -8.61
CA THR A 129 -1.50 -23.62 -7.69
C THR A 129 -1.23 -24.08 -6.26
N VAL A 130 -0.68 -23.19 -5.42
CA VAL A 130 -0.38 -23.51 -4.01
C VAL A 130 -1.59 -24.06 -3.24
N PRO A 131 -2.83 -23.51 -3.40
CA PRO A 131 -4.01 -24.08 -2.75
C PRO A 131 -4.37 -25.50 -3.23
N GLU A 132 -4.29 -25.76 -4.54
CA GLU A 132 -4.59 -27.09 -5.11
C GLU A 132 -3.58 -28.13 -4.65
N TRP A 133 -2.29 -27.80 -4.74
CA TRP A 133 -1.21 -28.63 -4.23
C TRP A 133 -1.36 -28.94 -2.73
N ALA A 134 -1.74 -27.95 -1.93
CA ALA A 134 -1.98 -28.15 -0.50
C ALA A 134 -3.19 -29.07 -0.24
N SER A 135 -4.25 -28.96 -1.03
CA SER A 135 -5.41 -29.85 -0.95
C SER A 135 -5.02 -31.29 -1.25
N GLU A 136 -4.33 -31.53 -2.37
CA GLU A 136 -3.88 -32.87 -2.76
C GLU A 136 -2.93 -33.49 -1.73
N ALA A 137 -2.01 -32.69 -1.18
CA ALA A 137 -1.10 -33.15 -0.13
C ALA A 137 -1.86 -33.57 1.13
N LEU A 138 -2.87 -32.81 1.55
CA LEU A 138 -3.71 -33.15 2.71
C LEU A 138 -4.57 -34.39 2.43
N ASP A 139 -5.15 -34.52 1.23
CA ASP A 139 -5.93 -35.69 0.84
C ASP A 139 -5.06 -36.96 0.79
N ALA A 140 -3.87 -36.87 0.20
CA ALA A 140 -2.91 -37.96 0.16
C ALA A 140 -2.50 -38.41 1.57
N LEU A 141 -2.23 -37.45 2.47
CA LEU A 141 -1.87 -37.74 3.86
C LEU A 141 -3.03 -38.32 4.67
N SER A 142 -4.26 -37.86 4.44
CA SER A 142 -5.46 -38.40 5.09
C SER A 142 -5.81 -39.83 4.62
N SER A 143 -5.42 -40.16 3.39
CA SER A 143 -5.63 -41.49 2.78
C SER A 143 -4.65 -42.55 3.29
N ILE A 144 -3.60 -42.14 4.02
CA ILE A 144 -2.70 -43.05 4.73
C ILE A 144 -3.45 -43.59 5.95
N LYS A 145 -4.28 -44.62 5.72
CA LYS A 145 -4.97 -45.38 6.78
C LYS A 145 -3.96 -45.77 7.85
N SER A 146 -4.28 -45.47 9.10
CA SER A 146 -3.61 -45.99 10.30
C SER A 146 -3.45 -47.50 10.14
N ARG A 147 -2.22 -47.97 9.91
CA ARG A 147 -1.85 -49.35 10.22
C ARG A 147 -1.88 -49.47 11.76
N SER A 148 -3.07 -49.73 12.30
CA SER A 148 -3.25 -50.33 13.62
C SER A 148 -3.65 -51.77 13.42
#